data_AF-A0A9W6UGW4-F1
#
_entry.id   AF-A0A9W6UGW4-F1
#
_cell.length_a   1.000
_cell.length_b   1.000
_cell.length_c   1.000
_cell.angle_alpha   90.00
_cell.angle_beta   90.00
_cell.angle_gamma   90.00
#
_symmetry.space_group_name_H-M   'P 1'
#
loop_
_entity.id
_entity.type
_entity.pdbx_description
1 polymer ?
#
loop_
_entity_poly.entity_id
_entity_poly.type
_entity_poly.pdbx_seq_one_letter_code
_entity_poly.pdbx_strand_id
1 'polypeptide(L)'
;MDDYDDEYYDDYVEEEEGPDPDPEPRARGSRAKSGGRTAARGGKAKRSGNRGRRASSEPKTPPGGMRRAPRAKAGSGAIGQVSRFSATALSKVTVLGDRPGQMVYSLAEQSRRKRGTAVLAILLALAVVAMLSLLGVFTYRLINPVQSTSEGAPAPIVEPPEGHSTLTPDLFYAQSEQELFAPIAERADNEEPLTEEEVFGSSTQTLSLDDFELTLRDSEVTDTCTALVWGDQFAQDLSTGSCSAAARGVYQDPGEEYVAQFTLFDLVDSDAADTALANLDSGAEPGFVLPMNTEIDGLQSGYSQATAQVMGHYLAVFWVARADGGKPGDDDSMATLNVVVMDSAVVVYERVHEAAAQEGGEG
;
A
#
# COMPACT_ATOMS: atom_id res chain seq x y z
N MET A 1 -20.00 31.27 -53.64
CA MET A 1 -18.57 31.14 -53.93
C MET A 1 -17.93 30.86 -52.58
N ASP A 2 -17.96 29.65 -52.05
CA ASP A 2 -18.22 28.29 -52.57
C ASP A 2 -18.83 27.52 -51.35
N ASP A 3 -20.01 26.91 -51.36
CA ASP A 3 -20.50 25.73 -52.10
C ASP A 3 -19.61 24.49 -51.89
N TYR A 4 -20.00 23.61 -50.95
CA TYR A 4 -19.79 22.15 -50.95
C TYR A 4 -20.66 21.52 -49.86
N ASP A 5 -21.83 21.04 -50.30
CA ASP A 5 -22.55 19.89 -49.74
C ASP A 5 -21.75 18.60 -50.01
N ASP A 6 -21.71 17.69 -49.05
CA ASP A 6 -21.44 16.25 -49.18
C ASP A 6 -22.13 15.60 -47.96
N GLU A 7 -23.35 15.06 -48.03
CA GLU A 7 -23.74 13.78 -48.61
C GLU A 7 -22.91 12.55 -48.15
N TYR A 8 -23.61 11.70 -47.38
CA TYR A 8 -23.72 10.25 -47.60
C TYR A 8 -22.53 9.34 -47.22
N TYR A 9 -22.73 8.52 -46.17
CA TYR A 9 -22.43 7.08 -46.17
C TYR A 9 -23.20 6.40 -45.03
N ASP A 10 -24.44 5.99 -45.31
CA ASP A 10 -25.01 4.76 -44.75
C ASP A 10 -24.46 3.62 -45.62
N ASP A 11 -23.82 2.63 -45.01
CA ASP A 11 -23.77 1.30 -45.62
C ASP A 11 -23.95 0.25 -44.52
N TYR A 12 -25.15 -0.33 -44.55
CA TYR A 12 -25.55 -1.51 -43.82
C TYR A 12 -24.86 -2.71 -44.47
N VAL A 13 -24.01 -3.43 -43.73
CA VAL A 13 -23.67 -4.80 -44.10
C VAL A 13 -24.57 -5.73 -43.27
N GLU A 14 -25.68 -6.13 -43.89
CA GLU A 14 -26.41 -7.34 -43.54
C GLU A 14 -25.47 -8.54 -43.80
N GLU A 15 -24.91 -9.12 -42.74
CA GLU A 15 -24.32 -10.46 -42.86
C GLU A 15 -25.43 -11.50 -42.76
N GLU A 16 -25.58 -12.22 -43.88
CA GLU A 16 -26.61 -13.20 -44.14
C GLU A 16 -26.63 -14.36 -43.13
N GLU A 17 -27.86 -14.69 -42.70
CA GLU A 17 -28.23 -15.95 -42.06
C GLU A 17 -27.79 -17.15 -42.92
N GLY A 18 -26.75 -17.84 -42.47
CA GLY A 18 -26.37 -19.16 -42.98
C GLY A 18 -27.34 -20.25 -42.46
N PRO A 19 -27.72 -21.22 -43.31
CA PRO A 19 -28.80 -22.17 -43.00
C PRO A 19 -28.40 -23.30 -42.03
N ASP A 20 -29.29 -23.55 -41.07
CA ASP A 20 -29.38 -24.74 -40.21
C ASP A 20 -29.26 -26.06 -41.00
N PRO A 21 -28.38 -26.99 -40.58
CA PRO A 21 -28.54 -28.40 -40.88
C PRO A 21 -29.31 -29.14 -39.76
N ASP A 22 -30.46 -29.67 -40.14
CA ASP A 22 -31.36 -30.57 -39.41
C ASP A 22 -30.68 -31.74 -38.65
N PRO A 23 -31.33 -32.29 -37.60
CA PRO A 23 -30.77 -33.29 -36.69
C PRO A 23 -31.05 -34.77 -37.08
N GLU A 24 -30.33 -35.66 -36.38
CA GLU A 24 -30.58 -37.12 -36.16
C GLU A 24 -30.01 -38.13 -37.20
N PRO A 25 -29.63 -39.40 -36.83
CA PRO A 25 -30.26 -40.21 -35.77
C PRO A 25 -29.38 -41.08 -34.86
N ARG A 26 -30.07 -41.52 -33.80
CA ARG A 26 -29.70 -42.48 -32.75
C ARG A 26 -29.40 -43.90 -33.26
N ALA A 27 -28.39 -44.54 -32.66
CA ALA A 27 -28.30 -46.00 -32.42
C ALA A 27 -27.32 -46.22 -31.26
N ARG A 28 -27.67 -46.67 -30.04
CA ARG A 28 -28.30 -47.90 -29.52
C ARG A 28 -27.44 -49.18 -29.64
N GLY A 29 -26.91 -49.63 -28.48
CA GLY A 29 -26.43 -50.99 -28.19
C GLY A 29 -24.89 -51.11 -28.20
N SER A 30 -24.17 -51.77 -27.28
CA SER A 30 -24.47 -52.80 -26.28
C SER A 30 -23.21 -52.94 -25.37
N ARG A 31 -23.34 -52.95 -24.03
CA ARG A 31 -23.32 -54.15 -23.15
C ARG A 31 -22.13 -55.11 -23.36
N ALA A 32 -21.16 -55.14 -22.43
CA ALA A 32 -20.84 -56.27 -21.55
C ALA A 32 -19.36 -56.35 -21.07
N LYS A 33 -19.20 -56.41 -19.74
CA LYS A 33 -18.37 -57.33 -18.92
C LYS A 33 -16.98 -57.79 -19.45
N SER A 34 -15.94 -57.56 -18.65
CA SER A 34 -15.30 -58.56 -17.75
C SER A 34 -14.00 -57.96 -17.18
N GLY A 35 -13.75 -58.04 -15.86
CA GLY A 35 -12.90 -59.06 -15.24
C GLY A 35 -11.43 -58.80 -15.59
N GLY A 36 -10.54 -58.32 -14.72
CA GLY A 36 -10.26 -58.73 -13.35
C GLY A 36 -8.80 -59.20 -13.30
N ARG A 37 -8.10 -58.94 -12.16
CA ARG A 37 -6.79 -59.50 -11.75
C ARG A 37 -5.58 -58.94 -12.54
N THR A 38 -4.39 -58.67 -12.00
CA THR A 38 -3.73 -58.98 -10.71
C THR A 38 -2.36 -58.28 -10.68
N ALA A 39 -1.86 -58.03 -9.46
CA ALA A 39 -0.46 -58.18 -9.04
C ALA A 39 0.63 -57.23 -9.56
N ALA A 40 1.07 -56.37 -8.64
CA ALA A 40 2.40 -56.42 -8.01
C ALA A 40 3.63 -56.84 -8.85
N ARG A 41 4.51 -55.86 -9.08
CA ARG A 41 5.98 -55.96 -9.15
C ARG A 41 6.49 -54.50 -9.10
N GLY A 42 7.38 -54.07 -8.21
CA GLY A 42 8.53 -54.76 -7.66
C GLY A 42 9.80 -54.12 -8.24
N GLY A 43 10.25 -53.03 -7.61
CA GLY A 43 11.65 -52.59 -7.55
C GLY A 43 12.31 -52.04 -8.82
N LYS A 44 12.93 -50.85 -8.69
CA LYS A 44 14.39 -50.74 -8.57
C LYS A 44 14.84 -49.29 -8.45
N ALA A 45 15.52 -49.03 -7.34
CA ALA A 45 16.44 -47.92 -7.18
C ALA A 45 17.51 -47.94 -8.28
N LYS A 46 17.84 -46.76 -8.81
CA LYS A 46 19.17 -46.47 -9.35
C LYS A 46 19.66 -45.13 -8.82
N ARG A 47 20.56 -45.23 -7.86
CA ARG A 47 21.63 -44.27 -7.62
C ARG A 47 22.44 -44.13 -8.91
N SER A 48 22.68 -42.91 -9.36
CA SER A 48 23.93 -42.55 -10.02
C SER A 48 24.42 -41.26 -9.41
N GLY A 49 25.52 -41.37 -8.67
CA GLY A 49 26.27 -40.20 -8.26
C GLY A 49 27.25 -39.76 -9.34
N ASN A 50 27.76 -38.56 -9.10
CA ASN A 50 29.19 -38.23 -9.09
C ASN A 50 29.74 -37.40 -10.28
N ARG A 51 30.41 -36.31 -9.86
CA ARG A 51 31.63 -35.67 -10.39
C ARG A 51 31.54 -34.45 -11.32
N GLY A 52 32.14 -33.37 -10.79
CA GLY A 52 32.85 -32.29 -11.49
C GLY A 52 32.55 -30.96 -10.79
N ARG A 53 33.29 -30.42 -9.81
CA ARG A 53 34.74 -30.10 -9.67
C ARG A 53 35.22 -29.03 -10.66
N ARG A 54 35.72 -27.91 -10.10
CA ARG A 54 36.50 -26.78 -10.66
C ARG A 54 35.69 -25.64 -11.28
N ALA A 55 36.03 -24.35 -11.15
CA ALA A 55 37.18 -23.68 -10.55
C ALA A 55 36.86 -22.21 -10.25
N SER A 56 37.56 -21.70 -9.24
CA SER A 56 37.84 -20.29 -8.95
C SER A 56 38.45 -19.53 -10.13
N SER A 57 37.99 -18.30 -10.38
CA SER A 57 38.77 -17.29 -11.12
C SER A 57 38.35 -15.85 -10.75
N GLU A 58 38.98 -15.31 -9.72
CA GLU A 58 39.47 -13.92 -9.68
C GLU A 58 40.96 -13.95 -10.06
N PRO A 59 41.69 -12.82 -10.23
CA PRO A 59 41.32 -11.42 -10.50
C PRO A 59 42.15 -10.82 -11.68
N LYS A 60 41.92 -9.55 -12.06
CA LYS A 60 42.97 -8.71 -12.68
C LYS A 60 42.65 -7.20 -12.70
N THR A 61 43.37 -6.47 -11.86
CA THR A 61 43.63 -5.02 -11.92
C THR A 61 44.57 -4.68 -13.08
N PRO A 62 44.53 -3.45 -13.62
CA PRO A 62 45.73 -2.77 -14.14
C PRO A 62 46.02 -1.42 -13.46
N PRO A 63 47.24 -0.89 -13.64
CA PRO A 63 47.96 -0.18 -12.59
C PRO A 63 48.02 1.35 -12.75
N GLY A 64 48.29 2.02 -11.63
CA GLY A 64 49.44 2.93 -11.51
C GLY A 64 49.31 4.34 -12.07
N GLY A 65 49.16 5.31 -11.18
CA GLY A 65 49.31 6.74 -11.48
C GLY A 65 49.62 7.58 -10.24
N MET A 66 50.82 7.41 -9.67
CA MET A 66 51.38 8.32 -8.66
C MET A 66 51.59 9.73 -9.23
N ARG A 67 51.27 10.77 -8.43
CA ARG A 67 52.07 12.00 -8.23
C ARG A 67 51.38 12.88 -7.17
N ARG A 68 51.87 12.81 -5.93
CA ARG A 68 52.75 13.82 -5.30
C ARG A 68 52.10 15.18 -5.06
N ALA A 69 51.71 15.40 -3.80
CA ALA A 69 51.69 16.72 -3.16
C ALA A 69 53.09 17.38 -3.24
N PRO A 70 53.19 18.72 -3.07
CA PRO A 70 53.43 19.21 -1.71
C PRO A 70 52.82 20.59 -1.36
N ARG A 71 52.35 20.68 -0.11
CA ARG A 71 52.79 21.60 0.96
C ARG A 71 52.76 23.13 0.72
N ALA A 72 51.86 23.76 1.50
CA ALA A 72 52.00 24.99 2.31
C ALA A 72 52.32 26.35 1.64
N LYS A 73 51.48 27.36 1.94
CA LYS A 73 51.93 28.60 2.59
C LYS A 73 50.77 29.45 3.10
N ALA A 74 50.97 29.98 4.31
CA ALA A 74 50.27 31.12 4.88
C ALA A 74 50.84 32.43 4.32
N GLY A 75 49.99 33.46 4.24
CA GLY A 75 50.28 34.88 3.98
C GLY A 75 48.92 35.59 3.82
N SER A 76 48.41 36.35 4.78
CA SER A 76 48.76 37.73 5.15
C SER A 76 48.63 38.76 4.02
N GLY A 77 47.58 39.59 4.10
CA GLY A 77 47.64 41.01 3.77
C GLY A 77 47.00 41.48 2.44
N ALA A 78 46.41 42.70 2.53
CA ALA A 78 45.82 43.57 1.51
C ALA A 78 44.39 43.20 1.08
N ILE A 79 43.34 43.87 1.58
CA ILE A 79 42.86 45.26 1.33
C ILE A 79 42.37 45.48 -0.10
N GLY A 80 41.09 45.86 -0.17
CA GLY A 80 40.43 46.46 -1.33
C GLY A 80 39.18 45.67 -1.71
N GLN A 81 37.99 46.23 -1.94
CA GLN A 81 37.45 47.59 -1.83
C GLN A 81 35.98 47.41 -2.30
N VAL A 82 35.05 48.19 -1.71
CA VAL A 82 33.73 48.62 -2.25
C VAL A 82 32.70 47.52 -2.64
N SER A 83 31.40 47.55 -2.37
CA SER A 83 30.35 48.56 -2.13
C SER A 83 29.32 47.91 -1.17
N ARG A 84 28.76 48.56 -0.15
CA ARG A 84 27.81 49.70 -0.12
C ARG A 84 26.50 49.42 -0.85
N PHE A 85 25.41 49.95 -0.26
CA PHE A 85 23.96 49.76 -0.50
C PHE A 85 23.37 48.63 0.37
N SER A 86 22.39 48.82 1.26
CA SER A 86 21.62 50.00 1.68
C SER A 86 21.01 49.68 3.06
N ALA A 87 21.26 50.51 4.06
CA ALA A 87 20.50 50.52 5.30
C ALA A 87 20.19 51.99 5.65
N THR A 88 19.00 52.41 5.27
CA THR A 88 18.41 53.71 5.59
C THR A 88 17.13 53.45 6.37
N ALA A 89 17.15 53.69 7.68
CA ALA A 89 15.96 54.10 8.42
C ALA A 89 16.33 54.61 9.81
N LEU A 90 15.97 55.88 10.03
CA LEU A 90 15.61 56.47 11.33
C LEU A 90 16.74 56.95 12.23
N SER A 91 17.32 58.08 11.81
CA SER A 91 17.72 59.16 12.71
C SER A 91 16.52 60.03 13.07
N LYS A 92 16.25 60.27 14.36
CA LYS A 92 15.95 61.62 14.87
C LYS A 92 15.96 61.68 16.41
N VAL A 93 16.99 62.38 16.91
CA VAL A 93 16.93 63.47 17.90
C VAL A 93 16.27 63.17 19.25
N THR A 94 17.10 63.10 20.28
CA THR A 94 17.15 64.13 21.33
C THR A 94 18.54 64.20 21.93
N VAL A 95 18.96 65.42 22.24
CA VAL A 95 20.28 65.83 22.70
C VAL A 95 20.12 66.44 24.09
N LEU A 96 21.15 66.22 24.92
CA LEU A 96 21.50 66.91 26.18
C LEU A 96 20.75 66.52 27.46
N GLY A 97 21.49 65.92 28.40
CA GLY A 97 21.05 65.71 29.78
C GLY A 97 22.03 64.87 30.60
N ASP A 98 23.15 65.48 30.96
CA ASP A 98 24.21 64.97 31.83
C ASP A 98 23.70 64.76 33.29
N ARG A 99 23.71 63.51 33.81
CA ARG A 99 24.27 63.10 35.13
C ARG A 99 23.76 61.74 35.66
N PRO A 100 24.55 61.06 36.53
CA PRO A 100 24.63 59.61 36.58
C PRO A 100 23.89 58.96 37.78
N GLY A 101 23.57 57.68 37.61
CA GLY A 101 23.61 56.67 38.67
C GLY A 101 22.54 56.77 39.77
N GLN A 102 21.29 56.39 39.47
CA GLN A 102 20.31 55.98 40.49
C GLN A 102 19.04 55.33 39.90
N MET A 103 19.16 54.26 39.11
CA MET A 103 17.99 53.40 38.77
C MET A 103 18.36 51.92 38.61
N VAL A 104 19.29 51.44 39.44
CA VAL A 104 19.60 50.00 39.53
C VAL A 104 19.69 49.58 40.99
N TYR A 105 18.68 49.90 41.82
CA TYR A 105 18.58 49.36 43.18
C TYR A 105 17.15 49.40 43.75
N SER A 106 16.11 49.15 42.94
CA SER A 106 14.73 49.03 43.48
C SER A 106 14.01 47.73 43.14
N LEU A 107 14.70 46.71 42.60
CA LEU A 107 14.12 45.36 42.44
C LEU A 107 14.70 44.33 43.43
N ALA A 108 15.75 44.66 44.17
CA ALA A 108 16.38 43.75 45.12
C ALA A 108 15.84 43.87 46.56
N GLU A 109 14.99 44.85 46.86
CA GLU A 109 14.62 45.16 48.26
C GLU A 109 13.13 44.89 48.59
N GLN A 110 12.42 44.13 47.74
CA GLN A 110 11.05 43.70 48.03
C GLN A 110 10.94 42.28 48.62
N SER A 111 12.06 41.57 48.83
CA SER A 111 12.03 40.18 49.32
C SER A 111 12.03 40.02 50.85
N ARG A 112 12.03 41.10 51.63
CA ARG A 112 11.86 41.05 53.09
C ARG A 112 10.42 41.25 53.53
N ARG A 113 9.52 40.38 53.08
CA ARG A 113 8.30 40.09 53.85
C ARG A 113 8.36 38.64 54.27
N LYS A 114 8.39 38.39 55.58
CA LYS A 114 8.37 37.07 56.26
C LYS A 114 7.24 36.11 55.79
N ARG A 115 6.35 36.57 54.92
CA ARG A 115 5.29 35.77 54.26
C ARG A 115 5.78 35.06 52.99
N GLY A 116 6.84 35.53 52.33
CA GLY A 116 7.38 34.91 51.11
C GLY A 116 8.00 33.55 51.34
N THR A 117 8.73 33.36 52.45
CA THR A 117 9.31 32.07 52.83
C THR A 117 8.23 31.06 53.24
N ALA A 118 7.16 31.52 53.90
CA ALA A 118 6.03 30.66 54.24
C ALA A 118 5.29 30.18 52.98
N VAL A 119 5.05 31.07 52.02
CA VAL A 119 4.41 30.70 50.74
C VAL A 119 5.31 29.76 49.93
N LEU A 120 6.62 30.00 49.86
CA LEU A 120 7.57 29.11 49.18
C LEU A 120 7.63 27.73 49.85
N ALA A 121 7.64 27.67 51.18
CA ALA A 121 7.66 26.42 51.93
C ALA A 121 6.37 25.61 51.72
N ILE A 122 5.21 26.28 51.65
CA ILE A 122 3.92 25.64 51.36
C ILE A 122 3.92 25.09 49.92
N LEU A 123 4.41 25.84 48.94
CA LEU A 123 4.49 25.38 47.54
C LEU A 123 5.42 24.17 47.38
N LEU A 124 6.58 24.18 48.06
CA LEU A 124 7.48 23.02 48.05
C LEU A 124 6.85 21.79 48.71
N ALA A 125 6.13 21.97 49.82
CA ALA A 125 5.41 20.87 50.46
C ALA A 125 4.33 20.28 49.53
N LEU A 126 3.56 21.14 48.83
CA LEU A 126 2.57 20.70 47.85
C LEU A 126 3.20 19.98 46.66
N ALA A 127 4.35 20.46 46.17
CA ALA A 127 5.08 19.81 45.08
C ALA A 127 5.59 18.42 45.47
N VAL A 128 6.12 18.26 46.69
CA VAL A 128 6.56 16.96 47.20
C VAL A 128 5.36 16.01 47.38
N VAL A 129 4.24 16.48 47.90
CA VAL A 129 3.02 15.67 48.03
C VAL A 129 2.50 15.24 46.65
N ALA A 130 2.47 16.14 45.67
CA ALA A 130 2.07 15.83 44.30
C ALA A 130 3.01 14.83 43.62
N MET A 131 4.32 14.93 43.89
CA MET A 131 5.32 14.00 43.35
C MET A 131 5.18 12.62 44.00
N LEU A 132 4.94 12.55 45.31
CA LEU A 132 4.69 11.29 46.01
C LEU A 132 3.36 10.65 45.61
N SER A 133 2.31 11.45 45.34
CA SER A 133 1.05 10.92 44.83
C SER A 133 1.20 10.40 43.40
N LEU A 134 1.92 11.11 42.52
CA LEU A 134 2.25 10.62 41.17
C LEU A 134 3.08 9.34 41.21
N LEU A 135 4.10 9.27 42.08
CA LEU A 135 4.92 8.08 42.25
C LEU A 135 4.08 6.90 42.78
N GLY A 136 3.18 7.17 43.74
CA GLY A 136 2.23 6.19 44.26
C GLY A 136 1.32 5.64 43.16
N VAL A 137 0.73 6.52 42.34
CA VAL A 137 -0.09 6.12 41.18
C VAL A 137 0.73 5.33 40.15
N PHE A 138 1.96 5.76 39.86
CA PHE A 138 2.85 5.09 38.93
C PHE A 138 3.22 3.66 39.41
N THR A 139 3.59 3.52 40.68
CA THR A 139 3.85 2.19 41.28
C THR A 139 2.60 1.32 41.33
N TYR A 140 1.43 1.90 41.60
CA TYR A 140 0.16 1.17 41.55
C TYR A 140 -0.18 0.69 40.13
N ARG A 141 0.07 1.51 39.10
CA ARG A 141 -0.09 1.14 37.68
C ARG A 141 0.85 0.01 37.24
N LEU A 142 2.07 -0.05 37.78
CA LEU A 142 3.01 -1.14 37.51
C LEU A 142 2.56 -2.49 38.10
N ILE A 143 1.79 -2.48 39.19
CA ILE A 143 1.36 -3.70 39.89
C ILE A 143 -0.03 -4.14 39.40
N ASN A 144 -0.90 -3.20 39.01
CA ASN A 144 -2.25 -3.44 38.48
C ASN A 144 -2.41 -2.75 37.12
N PRO A 145 -2.07 -3.42 35.99
CA PRO A 145 -2.26 -2.85 34.66
C PRO A 145 -3.75 -2.82 34.30
N VAL A 146 -4.45 -1.76 34.72
CA VAL A 146 -5.76 -1.39 34.17
C VAL A 146 -5.51 -0.72 32.83
N GLN A 147 -5.99 -1.34 31.75
CA GLN A 147 -5.99 -0.78 30.39
C GLN A 147 -6.54 0.65 30.43
N SER A 148 -5.69 1.62 30.15
CA SER A 148 -6.08 3.00 29.92
C SER A 148 -5.43 3.41 28.61
N THR A 149 -6.30 3.64 27.63
CA THR A 149 -6.10 4.29 26.34
C THR A 149 -4.91 5.26 26.35
N SER A 150 -3.85 4.87 25.66
CA SER A 150 -2.73 5.75 25.33
C SER A 150 -2.84 6.11 23.86
N GLU A 151 -2.96 7.41 23.58
CA GLU A 151 -2.46 7.99 22.33
C GLU A 151 -1.02 7.47 22.10
N GLY A 152 -0.74 6.96 20.89
CA GLY A 152 0.63 6.76 20.40
C GLY A 152 1.37 5.47 20.79
N ALA A 153 0.74 4.30 20.68
CA ALA A 153 1.43 3.01 20.54
C ALA A 153 0.77 2.22 19.39
N PRO A 154 1.53 1.45 18.57
CA PRO A 154 1.01 0.79 17.39
C PRO A 154 -0.17 -0.12 17.76
N ALA A 155 -1.16 -0.15 16.88
CA ALA A 155 -2.38 -0.93 17.01
C ALA A 155 -2.07 -2.36 17.49
N PRO A 156 -2.95 -2.99 18.29
CA PRO A 156 -2.78 -4.38 18.65
C PRO A 156 -2.61 -5.23 17.37
N ILE A 157 -1.53 -6.00 17.38
CA ILE A 157 -1.23 -7.21 16.61
C ILE A 157 -2.52 -7.78 16.00
N VAL A 158 -2.63 -7.72 14.67
CA VAL A 158 -3.86 -8.08 13.96
C VAL A 158 -3.94 -9.60 13.85
N GLU A 159 -4.23 -10.26 14.97
CA GLU A 159 -4.94 -11.52 14.88
C GLU A 159 -6.25 -11.23 14.12
N PRO A 160 -6.58 -12.01 13.08
CA PRO A 160 -7.81 -11.83 12.33
C PRO A 160 -9.00 -11.75 13.30
N PRO A 161 -9.96 -10.84 13.08
CA PRO A 161 -11.15 -10.79 13.92
C PRO A 161 -11.83 -12.17 13.97
N GLU A 162 -12.49 -12.49 15.08
CA GLU A 162 -13.14 -13.80 15.24
C GLU A 162 -14.07 -14.09 14.06
N GLY A 163 -13.82 -15.21 13.37
CA GLY A 163 -14.60 -15.64 12.19
C GLY A 163 -13.96 -15.30 10.84
N HIS A 164 -12.88 -14.53 10.79
CA HIS A 164 -12.14 -14.30 9.56
C HIS A 164 -11.07 -15.37 9.33
N SER A 165 -11.00 -15.91 8.12
CA SER A 165 -9.96 -16.84 7.71
C SER A 165 -8.61 -16.15 7.50
N THR A 166 -7.55 -16.93 7.72
CA THR A 166 -6.15 -16.62 7.33
C THR A 166 -5.78 -17.33 6.04
N LEU A 167 -6.76 -17.51 5.15
CA LEU A 167 -6.53 -18.16 3.86
C LEU A 167 -5.51 -17.33 3.06
N THR A 168 -4.46 -18.01 2.61
CA THR A 168 -3.58 -17.53 1.55
C THR A 168 -4.02 -18.18 0.24
N PRO A 169 -3.89 -17.48 -0.90
CA PRO A 169 -4.20 -18.06 -2.20
C PRO A 169 -3.31 -19.27 -2.51
N ASP A 170 -3.87 -20.28 -3.18
CA ASP A 170 -3.10 -21.44 -3.66
C ASP A 170 -2.17 -21.07 -4.82
N LEU A 171 -2.58 -20.06 -5.59
CA LEU A 171 -1.81 -19.50 -6.70
C LEU A 171 -1.73 -17.99 -6.54
N PHE A 172 -0.50 -17.50 -6.36
CA PHE A 172 -0.24 -16.08 -6.17
C PHE A 172 0.74 -15.55 -7.22
N TYR A 173 0.39 -14.40 -7.81
CA TYR A 173 1.25 -13.67 -8.74
C TYR A 173 1.47 -12.25 -8.24
N ALA A 174 2.73 -11.89 -7.98
CA ALA A 174 3.12 -10.54 -7.61
C ALA A 174 3.75 -9.81 -8.80
N GLN A 175 3.33 -8.58 -9.04
CA GLN A 175 3.85 -7.70 -10.08
C GLN A 175 4.37 -6.41 -9.42
N SER A 176 5.68 -6.22 -9.46
CA SER A 176 6.32 -4.99 -9.01
C SER A 176 5.95 -3.81 -9.90
N GLU A 177 6.41 -2.61 -9.53
CA GLU A 177 6.17 -1.38 -10.28
C GLU A 177 6.48 -1.52 -11.79
N GLN A 178 5.62 -0.91 -12.60
CA GLN A 178 5.77 -0.82 -14.06
C GLN A 178 5.91 0.65 -14.49
N GLU A 179 6.69 0.90 -15.54
CA GLU A 179 6.99 2.24 -16.06
C GLU A 179 5.72 3.06 -16.41
N LEU A 180 4.63 2.39 -16.77
CA LEU A 180 3.34 3.05 -17.03
C LEU A 180 2.82 3.87 -15.85
N PHE A 181 3.12 3.45 -14.61
CA PHE A 181 2.63 4.10 -13.40
C PHE A 181 3.60 5.13 -12.81
N ALA A 182 4.75 5.35 -13.45
CA ALA A 182 5.73 6.32 -12.99
C ALA A 182 5.17 7.75 -12.77
N PRO A 183 4.21 8.26 -13.57
CA PRO A 183 3.60 9.58 -13.33
C PRO A 183 2.84 9.71 -12.00
N ILE A 184 2.49 8.59 -11.37
CA ILE A 184 1.81 8.53 -10.07
C ILE A 184 2.62 7.71 -9.05
N ALA A 185 3.95 7.65 -9.22
CA ALA A 185 4.82 6.92 -8.30
C ALA A 185 4.81 7.51 -6.87
N GLU A 186 4.56 8.81 -6.73
CA GLU A 186 4.42 9.50 -5.45
C GLU A 186 2.99 10.02 -5.31
N ARG A 187 2.43 9.91 -4.10
CA ARG A 187 1.15 10.53 -3.78
C ARG A 187 1.32 12.02 -3.59
N ALA A 188 0.42 12.84 -4.15
CA ALA A 188 0.51 14.27 -3.98
C ALA A 188 0.13 14.70 -2.54
N ASP A 189 0.88 15.65 -1.96
CA ASP A 189 0.64 16.18 -0.60
C ASP A 189 -0.78 16.74 -0.40
N ASN A 190 -1.43 17.15 -1.48
CA ASN A 190 -2.77 17.76 -1.50
C ASN A 190 -3.83 16.88 -2.15
N GLU A 191 -3.54 15.59 -2.36
CA GLU A 191 -4.51 14.64 -2.88
C GLU A 191 -5.63 14.40 -1.87
N GLU A 192 -6.88 14.41 -2.35
CA GLU A 192 -8.02 14.07 -1.51
C GLU A 192 -8.00 12.56 -1.21
N PRO A 193 -8.39 12.14 0.00
CA PRO A 193 -8.48 10.73 0.32
C PRO A 193 -9.41 10.00 -0.65
N LEU A 194 -9.04 8.78 -1.02
CA LEU A 194 -9.83 7.89 -1.86
C LEU A 194 -11.27 7.79 -1.34
N THR A 195 -12.25 7.89 -2.24
CA THR A 195 -13.67 7.75 -1.90
C THR A 195 -14.29 6.51 -2.55
N GLU A 196 -15.38 6.03 -1.96
CA GLU A 196 -16.07 4.84 -2.45
C GLU A 196 -16.65 5.06 -3.85
N GLU A 197 -17.21 6.24 -4.14
CA GLU A 197 -17.76 6.56 -5.46
C GLU A 197 -16.66 6.63 -6.55
N GLU A 198 -15.45 7.06 -6.20
CA GLU A 198 -14.34 7.09 -7.16
C GLU A 198 -13.85 5.70 -7.54
N VAL A 199 -13.81 4.76 -6.57
CA VAL A 199 -13.30 3.40 -6.80
C VAL A 199 -14.37 2.45 -7.30
N PHE A 200 -15.58 2.57 -6.76
CA PHE A 200 -16.69 1.63 -6.92
C PHE A 200 -17.93 2.27 -7.55
N GLY A 201 -17.76 3.40 -8.23
CA GLY A 201 -18.84 4.09 -8.93
C GLY A 201 -19.39 3.33 -10.14
N SER A 202 -20.14 4.06 -10.98
CA SER A 202 -20.90 3.46 -12.09
C SER A 202 -20.08 2.65 -13.10
N SER A 203 -18.81 2.99 -13.32
CA SER A 203 -17.90 2.29 -14.26
C SER A 203 -17.45 0.93 -13.75
N THR A 204 -17.51 0.70 -12.45
CA THR A 204 -17.00 -0.50 -11.75
C THR A 204 -18.11 -1.30 -11.07
N GLN A 205 -19.37 -0.87 -11.20
CA GLN A 205 -20.52 -1.59 -10.64
C GLN A 205 -20.69 -2.98 -11.26
N THR A 206 -20.37 -3.09 -12.55
CA THR A 206 -20.37 -4.32 -13.31
C THR A 206 -19.08 -4.41 -14.10
N LEU A 207 -18.38 -5.54 -13.98
CA LEU A 207 -17.15 -5.84 -14.71
C LEU A 207 -17.47 -6.99 -15.67
N SER A 208 -17.02 -6.89 -16.92
CA SER A 208 -17.32 -7.94 -17.90
C SER A 208 -16.19 -8.14 -18.90
N LEU A 209 -15.94 -9.40 -19.23
CA LEU A 209 -15.02 -9.83 -20.28
C LEU A 209 -15.52 -11.15 -20.84
N ASP A 210 -15.65 -11.24 -22.17
CA ASP A 210 -16.22 -12.39 -22.85
C ASP A 210 -17.59 -12.79 -22.26
N ASP A 211 -17.73 -14.03 -21.78
CA ASP A 211 -18.95 -14.56 -21.16
C ASP A 211 -19.00 -14.36 -19.64
N PHE A 212 -17.97 -13.74 -19.04
CA PHE A 212 -17.92 -13.46 -17.60
C PHE A 212 -18.49 -12.07 -17.32
N GLU A 213 -19.44 -12.03 -16.39
CA GLU A 213 -19.98 -10.81 -15.83
C GLU A 213 -19.94 -10.90 -14.30
N LEU A 214 -19.41 -9.86 -13.67
CA LEU A 214 -19.31 -9.73 -12.23
C LEU A 214 -20.02 -8.45 -11.78
N THR A 215 -20.88 -8.56 -10.78
CA THR A 215 -21.57 -7.41 -10.20
C THR A 215 -21.10 -7.17 -8.77
N LEU A 216 -20.78 -5.92 -8.46
CA LEU A 216 -20.40 -5.48 -7.12
C LEU A 216 -21.57 -5.75 -6.15
N ARG A 217 -21.29 -6.48 -5.07
CA ARG A 217 -22.26 -6.85 -4.04
C ARG A 217 -22.12 -6.00 -2.79
N ASP A 218 -20.89 -5.64 -2.43
CA ASP A 218 -20.58 -4.79 -1.29
C ASP A 218 -19.24 -4.08 -1.52
N SER A 219 -19.11 -2.88 -0.97
CA SER A 219 -17.89 -2.07 -1.05
C SER A 219 -17.71 -1.24 0.21
N GLU A 220 -16.45 -0.91 0.52
CA GLU A 220 -16.14 0.07 1.55
C GLU A 220 -14.81 0.76 1.28
N VAL A 221 -14.65 1.94 1.88
CA VAL A 221 -13.38 2.64 1.99
C VAL A 221 -13.11 2.97 3.46
N THR A 222 -11.87 2.77 3.90
CA THR A 222 -11.43 3.03 5.26
C THR A 222 -10.11 3.76 5.28
N ASP A 223 -9.89 4.58 6.32
CA ASP A 223 -8.59 5.18 6.65
C ASP A 223 -7.71 4.25 7.50
N THR A 224 -8.25 3.10 7.91
CA THR A 224 -7.58 2.16 8.80
C THR A 224 -7.14 0.93 8.00
N CYS A 225 -6.13 1.10 7.12
CA CYS A 225 -5.68 0.05 6.19
C CYS A 225 -5.35 -1.29 6.87
N THR A 226 -4.77 -1.24 8.07
CA THR A 226 -4.39 -2.45 8.82
C THR A 226 -5.59 -3.27 9.31
N ALA A 227 -6.80 -2.71 9.30
CA ALA A 227 -8.01 -3.45 9.64
C ALA A 227 -8.47 -4.39 8.51
N LEU A 228 -7.94 -4.23 7.29
CA LEU A 228 -8.30 -5.03 6.12
C LEU A 228 -7.38 -6.24 5.90
N VAL A 229 -6.39 -6.44 6.77
CA VAL A 229 -5.33 -7.42 6.55
C VAL A 229 -5.07 -8.24 7.81
N TRP A 230 -4.40 -9.36 7.63
CA TRP A 230 -3.79 -10.13 8.72
C TRP A 230 -2.32 -10.39 8.41
N GLY A 231 -1.55 -10.75 9.44
CA GLY A 231 -0.11 -10.96 9.34
C GLY A 231 0.66 -9.70 9.72
N ASP A 232 1.55 -9.86 10.72
CA ASP A 232 2.19 -8.75 11.41
C ASP A 232 3.09 -7.92 10.50
N GLN A 233 3.89 -8.59 9.66
CA GLN A 233 4.83 -7.91 8.78
C GLN A 233 4.09 -7.07 7.73
N PHE A 234 3.07 -7.63 7.08
CA PHE A 234 2.28 -6.91 6.08
C PHE A 234 1.53 -5.71 6.68
N ALA A 235 0.91 -5.86 7.86
CA ALA A 235 0.29 -4.74 8.56
C ALA A 235 1.30 -3.65 8.95
N GLN A 236 2.51 -4.05 9.36
CA GLN A 236 3.58 -3.11 9.68
C GLN A 236 4.06 -2.35 8.44
N ASP A 237 4.17 -3.01 7.29
CA ASP A 237 4.59 -2.37 6.04
C ASP A 237 3.57 -1.34 5.55
N LEU A 238 2.26 -1.63 5.66
CA LEU A 238 1.21 -0.65 5.37
C LEU A 238 1.30 0.57 6.30
N SER A 239 1.59 0.35 7.58
CA SER A 239 1.75 1.44 8.55
C SER A 239 3.01 2.27 8.27
N THR A 240 4.14 1.63 7.96
CA THR A 240 5.41 2.31 7.64
C THR A 240 5.33 3.04 6.31
N GLY A 241 4.65 2.46 5.32
CA GLY A 241 4.32 3.07 4.04
C GLY A 241 3.29 4.19 4.12
N SER A 242 2.87 4.58 5.34
CA SER A 242 1.93 5.66 5.60
C SER A 242 0.63 5.55 4.79
N CYS A 243 0.06 4.33 4.76
CA CYS A 243 -1.21 4.07 4.10
C CYS A 243 -2.30 5.01 4.63
N SER A 244 -2.89 5.81 3.75
CA SER A 244 -3.91 6.80 4.11
C SER A 244 -5.33 6.31 3.94
N ALA A 245 -5.54 5.45 2.97
CA ALA A 245 -6.84 4.90 2.64
C ALA A 245 -6.68 3.50 2.07
N ALA A 246 -7.70 2.69 2.26
CA ALA A 246 -7.84 1.42 1.57
C ALA A 246 -9.29 1.23 1.14
N ALA A 247 -9.48 0.84 -0.11
CA ALA A 247 -10.77 0.49 -0.68
C ALA A 247 -10.84 -1.02 -0.87
N ARG A 248 -11.99 -1.64 -0.59
CA ARG A 248 -12.24 -3.03 -0.98
C ARG A 248 -13.67 -3.22 -1.44
N GLY A 249 -13.84 -4.14 -2.37
CA GLY A 249 -15.14 -4.48 -2.95
C GLY A 249 -15.21 -5.97 -3.26
N VAL A 250 -16.38 -6.55 -3.08
CA VAL A 250 -16.65 -7.96 -3.39
C VAL A 250 -17.66 -8.06 -4.54
N TYR A 251 -17.32 -8.89 -5.50
CA TYR A 251 -18.06 -9.12 -6.72
C TYR A 251 -18.51 -10.58 -6.81
N GLN A 252 -19.66 -10.81 -7.44
CA GLN A 252 -20.16 -12.15 -7.78
C GLN A 252 -20.77 -12.14 -9.16
N ASP A 253 -20.70 -13.29 -9.84
CA ASP A 253 -21.42 -13.52 -11.08
C ASP A 253 -22.93 -13.69 -10.82
N PRO A 254 -23.78 -13.59 -11.86
CA PRO A 254 -25.23 -13.77 -11.71
C PRO A 254 -25.63 -15.15 -11.16
N GLY A 255 -24.82 -16.19 -11.41
CA GLY A 255 -25.04 -17.54 -10.91
C GLY A 255 -24.50 -17.80 -9.51
N GLU A 256 -23.77 -16.84 -8.93
CA GLU A 256 -23.07 -16.96 -7.65
C GLU A 256 -22.12 -18.19 -7.61
N GLU A 257 -21.59 -18.59 -8.77
CA GLU A 257 -20.60 -19.66 -8.89
C GLU A 257 -19.19 -19.17 -8.51
N TYR A 258 -18.91 -17.90 -8.75
CA TYR A 258 -17.62 -17.26 -8.56
C TYR A 258 -17.73 -16.04 -7.64
N VAL A 259 -16.63 -15.79 -6.94
CA VAL A 259 -16.46 -14.60 -6.11
C VAL A 259 -15.11 -13.98 -6.45
N ALA A 260 -15.09 -12.65 -6.52
CA ALA A 260 -13.88 -11.88 -6.64
C ALA A 260 -13.87 -10.77 -5.57
N GLN A 261 -12.71 -10.49 -5.01
CA GLN A 261 -12.48 -9.35 -4.14
C GLN A 261 -11.35 -8.51 -4.72
N PHE A 262 -11.61 -7.21 -4.82
CA PHE A 262 -10.61 -6.21 -5.09
C PHE A 262 -10.24 -5.49 -3.80
N THR A 263 -8.97 -5.19 -3.60
CA THR A 263 -8.48 -4.35 -2.50
C THR A 263 -7.40 -3.43 -3.02
N LEU A 264 -7.54 -2.13 -2.79
CA LEU A 264 -6.60 -1.09 -3.21
C LEU A 264 -6.09 -0.34 -1.98
N PHE A 265 -4.78 -0.32 -1.78
CA PHE A 265 -4.13 0.46 -0.71
C PHE A 265 -3.47 1.70 -1.30
N ASP A 266 -3.74 2.85 -0.68
CA ASP A 266 -3.18 4.16 -1.02
C ASP A 266 -1.99 4.47 -0.09
N LEU A 267 -0.76 4.32 -0.61
CA LEU A 267 0.49 4.49 0.16
C LEU A 267 1.17 5.82 -0.20
N VAL A 268 2.28 6.12 0.48
CA VAL A 268 3.00 7.37 0.25
C VAL A 268 3.72 7.41 -1.11
N ASP A 269 4.30 6.29 -1.53
CA ASP A 269 5.08 6.16 -2.76
C ASP A 269 5.15 4.70 -3.25
N SER A 270 5.72 4.49 -4.43
CA SER A 270 5.86 3.18 -5.06
C SER A 270 6.82 2.26 -4.32
N ASP A 271 7.88 2.80 -3.71
CA ASP A 271 8.82 2.02 -2.87
C ASP A 271 8.10 1.41 -1.65
N ALA A 272 7.19 2.16 -1.04
CA ALA A 272 6.32 1.66 0.03
C ALA A 272 5.35 0.58 -0.46
N ALA A 273 4.77 0.76 -1.65
CA ALA A 273 3.90 -0.24 -2.29
C ALA A 273 4.65 -1.55 -2.62
N ASP A 274 5.86 -1.46 -3.16
CA ASP A 274 6.71 -2.62 -3.44
C ASP A 274 7.16 -3.32 -2.15
N THR A 275 7.46 -2.56 -1.09
CA THR A 275 7.82 -3.13 0.22
C THR A 275 6.65 -3.93 0.81
N ALA A 276 5.43 -3.38 0.73
CA ALA A 276 4.22 -4.06 1.17
C ALA A 276 3.93 -5.31 0.30
N LEU A 277 4.09 -5.22 -1.03
CA LEU A 277 3.94 -6.35 -1.95
C LEU A 277 4.91 -7.49 -1.62
N ALA A 278 6.17 -7.18 -1.28
CA ALA A 278 7.18 -8.20 -0.99
C ALA A 278 6.82 -9.09 0.21
N ASN A 279 5.98 -8.59 1.12
CA ASN A 279 5.56 -9.30 2.33
C ASN A 279 4.11 -9.84 2.24
N LEU A 280 3.40 -9.55 1.14
CA LEU A 280 2.12 -10.15 0.83
C LEU A 280 2.32 -11.62 0.41
N ASP A 281 1.64 -12.55 1.09
CA ASP A 281 1.79 -14.00 0.92
C ASP A 281 3.26 -14.49 1.05
N SER A 282 4.02 -13.87 1.95
CA SER A 282 5.40 -14.30 2.18
C SER A 282 5.40 -15.67 2.88
N GLY A 283 5.92 -16.71 2.22
CA GLY A 283 5.91 -18.08 2.78
C GLY A 283 6.68 -18.25 4.10
N ALA A 284 7.45 -17.25 4.55
CA ALA A 284 8.15 -17.25 5.83
C ALA A 284 7.30 -16.65 6.95
N GLU A 285 6.59 -15.55 6.68
CA GLU A 285 5.71 -14.83 7.58
C GLU A 285 4.48 -14.39 6.78
N PRO A 286 3.48 -15.28 6.61
CA PRO A 286 2.38 -15.00 5.71
C PRO A 286 1.50 -13.90 6.28
N GLY A 287 1.10 -13.00 5.40
CA GLY A 287 0.09 -11.98 5.64
C GLY A 287 -0.68 -11.77 4.35
N PHE A 288 -1.98 -11.52 4.47
CA PHE A 288 -2.86 -11.35 3.31
C PHE A 288 -4.04 -10.45 3.64
N VAL A 289 -4.80 -10.09 2.61
CA VAL A 289 -6.07 -9.36 2.80
C VAL A 289 -7.10 -10.24 3.46
N LEU A 290 -7.93 -9.64 4.32
CA LEU A 290 -9.08 -10.30 4.92
C LEU A 290 -10.24 -10.34 3.92
N PRO A 291 -11.00 -11.44 3.85
CA PRO A 291 -12.22 -11.47 3.07
C PRO A 291 -13.21 -10.44 3.62
N MET A 292 -13.83 -9.68 2.72
CA MET A 292 -14.85 -8.69 3.05
C MET A 292 -16.14 -9.38 3.51
N ASN A 293 -16.60 -10.36 2.73
CA ASN A 293 -17.80 -11.13 3.04
C ASN A 293 -17.42 -12.50 3.61
N THR A 294 -17.81 -12.75 4.86
CA THR A 294 -17.53 -14.01 5.57
C THR A 294 -18.57 -15.10 5.33
N GLU A 295 -19.64 -14.81 4.62
CA GLU A 295 -20.71 -15.75 4.27
C GLU A 295 -20.40 -16.54 2.99
N ILE A 296 -19.40 -16.12 2.21
CA ILE A 296 -18.97 -16.78 0.98
C ILE A 296 -17.75 -17.65 1.27
N ASP A 297 -17.89 -18.96 1.08
CA ASP A 297 -16.86 -19.94 1.45
C ASP A 297 -15.56 -19.77 0.66
N GLY A 298 -15.65 -19.36 -0.62
CA GLY A 298 -14.53 -19.31 -1.57
C GLY A 298 -13.29 -18.53 -1.15
N LEU A 299 -13.48 -17.40 -0.47
CA LEU A 299 -12.38 -16.56 0.04
C LEU A 299 -12.07 -16.88 1.52
N GLN A 300 -12.85 -17.74 2.16
CA GLN A 300 -12.62 -18.18 3.54
C GLN A 300 -11.87 -19.52 3.59
N SER A 301 -12.11 -20.39 2.62
CA SER A 301 -11.54 -21.73 2.60
C SER A 301 -11.49 -22.31 1.20
N GLY A 302 -10.66 -23.34 1.02
CA GLY A 302 -10.57 -24.05 -0.24
C GLY A 302 -9.60 -23.39 -1.20
N TYR A 303 -9.85 -23.54 -2.50
CA TYR A 303 -8.94 -23.07 -3.54
C TYR A 303 -9.22 -21.63 -3.94
N SER A 304 -8.17 -20.80 -3.98
CA SER A 304 -8.26 -19.44 -4.52
C SER A 304 -6.99 -19.03 -5.28
N GLN A 305 -7.11 -18.00 -6.12
CA GLN A 305 -5.99 -17.40 -6.85
C GLN A 305 -5.98 -15.91 -6.62
N ALA A 306 -4.80 -15.31 -6.50
CA ALA A 306 -4.69 -13.87 -6.40
C ALA A 306 -3.56 -13.31 -7.26
N THR A 307 -3.76 -12.09 -7.74
CA THR A 307 -2.72 -11.25 -8.33
C THR A 307 -2.60 -9.97 -7.51
N ALA A 308 -1.38 -9.56 -7.21
CA ALA A 308 -1.12 -8.26 -6.60
C ALA A 308 -0.18 -7.46 -7.49
N GLN A 309 -0.45 -6.16 -7.61
CA GLN A 309 0.24 -5.27 -8.52
C GLN A 309 0.52 -3.93 -7.86
N VAL A 310 1.75 -3.46 -7.97
CA VAL A 310 2.11 -2.07 -7.66
C VAL A 310 1.78 -1.19 -8.86
N MET A 311 0.95 -0.18 -8.63
CA MET A 311 0.41 0.73 -9.63
C MET A 311 0.75 2.17 -9.23
N GLY A 312 2.05 2.49 -9.18
CA GLY A 312 2.56 3.75 -8.62
C GLY A 312 2.60 3.67 -7.10
N HIS A 313 2.08 4.68 -6.40
CA HIS A 313 1.91 4.63 -4.95
C HIS A 313 0.77 3.72 -4.46
N TYR A 314 0.03 3.08 -5.38
CA TYR A 314 -1.02 2.13 -5.02
C TYR A 314 -0.52 0.68 -5.01
N LEU A 315 -1.02 -0.10 -4.05
CA LEU A 315 -0.94 -1.56 -4.07
C LEU A 315 -2.34 -2.14 -4.30
N ALA A 316 -2.54 -2.77 -5.45
CA ALA A 316 -3.78 -3.46 -5.81
C ALA A 316 -3.67 -4.97 -5.55
N VAL A 317 -4.71 -5.57 -4.98
CA VAL A 317 -4.85 -7.02 -4.78
C VAL A 317 -6.17 -7.47 -5.40
N PHE A 318 -6.07 -8.40 -6.34
CA PHE A 318 -7.17 -9.05 -7.03
C PHE A 318 -7.24 -10.49 -6.56
N TRP A 319 -8.32 -10.90 -5.89
CA TRP A 319 -8.44 -12.21 -5.28
C TRP A 319 -9.71 -12.92 -5.74
N VAL A 320 -9.57 -14.08 -6.35
CA VAL A 320 -10.67 -14.80 -6.99
C VAL A 320 -10.77 -16.23 -6.49
N ALA A 321 -12.00 -16.73 -6.39
CA ALA A 321 -12.29 -18.12 -6.06
C ALA A 321 -13.62 -18.57 -6.68
N ARG A 322 -13.84 -19.89 -6.72
CA ARG A 322 -15.22 -20.39 -6.76
C ARG A 322 -15.89 -20.03 -5.44
N ALA A 323 -17.14 -19.58 -5.48
CA ALA A 323 -17.88 -19.16 -4.29
C ALA A 323 -18.01 -20.27 -3.23
N ASP A 324 -17.97 -21.54 -3.66
CA ASP A 324 -18.02 -22.74 -2.81
C ASP A 324 -16.65 -23.22 -2.28
N GLY A 325 -15.55 -22.54 -2.61
CA GLY A 325 -14.18 -22.96 -2.26
C GLY A 325 -13.68 -24.19 -3.02
N GLY A 326 -14.44 -24.64 -4.02
CA GLY A 326 -14.07 -25.75 -4.88
C GLY A 326 -12.80 -25.48 -5.68
N LYS A 327 -12.16 -26.56 -6.16
CA LYS A 327 -11.04 -26.45 -7.09
C LYS A 327 -11.51 -25.92 -8.44
N PRO A 328 -10.62 -25.27 -9.23
CA PRO A 328 -10.93 -24.85 -10.58
C PRO A 328 -11.25 -26.06 -11.45
N GLY A 329 -12.04 -25.82 -12.51
CA GLY A 329 -12.19 -26.77 -13.60
C GLY A 329 -10.89 -26.96 -14.38
N ASP A 330 -10.92 -27.85 -15.38
CA ASP A 330 -9.82 -28.04 -16.33
C ASP A 330 -9.93 -27.02 -17.49
N ASP A 331 -10.23 -25.76 -17.17
CA ASP A 331 -10.44 -24.66 -18.12
C ASP A 331 -9.80 -23.35 -17.62
N ASP A 332 -9.89 -22.30 -18.43
CA ASP A 332 -9.27 -21.00 -18.17
C ASP A 332 -10.14 -20.05 -17.33
N SER A 333 -11.26 -20.52 -16.77
CA SER A 333 -12.27 -19.66 -16.11
C SER A 333 -11.68 -18.80 -14.98
N MET A 334 -10.84 -19.38 -14.13
CA MET A 334 -10.21 -18.64 -13.03
C MET A 334 -9.23 -17.57 -13.53
N ALA A 335 -8.54 -17.83 -14.63
CA ALA A 335 -7.62 -16.86 -15.22
C ALA A 335 -8.41 -15.71 -15.86
N THR A 336 -9.47 -16.02 -16.63
CA THR A 336 -10.38 -15.00 -17.19
C THR A 336 -11.02 -14.16 -16.09
N LEU A 337 -11.52 -14.80 -15.02
CA LEU A 337 -12.11 -14.12 -13.87
C LEU A 337 -11.12 -13.15 -13.19
N ASN A 338 -9.85 -13.54 -13.08
CA ASN A 338 -8.80 -12.66 -12.56
C ASN A 338 -8.58 -11.44 -13.48
N VAL A 339 -8.65 -11.60 -14.80
CA VAL A 339 -8.57 -10.46 -15.73
C VAL A 339 -9.81 -9.56 -15.61
N VAL A 340 -11.02 -10.13 -15.52
CA VAL A 340 -12.27 -9.35 -15.33
C VAL A 340 -12.18 -8.46 -14.09
N VAL A 341 -11.71 -8.99 -12.95
CA VAL A 341 -11.62 -8.19 -11.73
C VAL A 341 -10.53 -7.12 -11.82
N MET A 342 -9.52 -7.25 -12.70
CA MET A 342 -8.51 -6.18 -12.88
C MET A 342 -9.11 -4.88 -13.42
N ASP A 343 -10.26 -4.92 -14.09
CA ASP A 343 -10.99 -3.72 -14.53
C ASP A 343 -11.52 -2.88 -13.36
N SER A 344 -11.60 -3.42 -12.14
CA SER A 344 -11.92 -2.65 -10.93
C SER A 344 -10.87 -1.57 -10.59
N ALA A 345 -9.66 -1.67 -11.13
CA ALA A 345 -8.59 -0.69 -10.92
C ALA A 345 -8.63 0.49 -11.91
N VAL A 346 -9.74 0.69 -12.65
CA VAL A 346 -9.88 1.75 -13.67
C VAL A 346 -9.49 3.13 -13.15
N VAL A 347 -9.85 3.46 -11.90
CA VAL A 347 -9.54 4.73 -11.25
C VAL A 347 -8.04 5.04 -11.21
N VAL A 348 -7.19 4.02 -11.13
CA VAL A 348 -5.73 4.20 -11.10
C VAL A 348 -5.21 4.55 -12.50
N TYR A 349 -5.76 3.93 -13.54
CA TYR A 349 -5.43 4.27 -14.92
C TYR A 349 -5.90 5.68 -15.31
N GLU A 350 -7.06 6.10 -14.80
CA GLU A 350 -7.54 7.47 -14.95
C GLU A 350 -6.56 8.47 -14.32
N ARG A 351 -6.09 8.21 -13.09
CA ARG A 351 -5.05 9.04 -12.44
C ARG A 351 -3.75 9.10 -13.23
N VAL A 352 -3.29 7.99 -13.80
CA VAL A 352 -2.11 7.99 -14.70
C VAL A 352 -2.34 8.92 -15.90
N HIS A 353 -3.51 8.82 -16.53
CA HIS A 353 -3.85 9.65 -17.68
C HIS A 353 -3.90 11.14 -17.31
N GLU A 354 -4.46 11.48 -16.15
CA GLU A 354 -4.52 12.85 -15.65
C GLU A 354 -3.15 13.41 -15.29
N ALA A 355 -2.28 12.61 -14.66
CA ALA A 355 -0.91 13.00 -14.32
C ALA A 355 -0.06 13.21 -15.60
N ALA A 356 -0.13 12.28 -16.56
CA ALA A 356 0.59 12.39 -17.83
C ALA A 356 0.15 13.60 -18.67
N ALA A 357 -1.14 13.96 -18.62
CA ALA A 357 -1.66 15.14 -19.31
C ALA A 357 -1.11 16.45 -18.71
N GLN A 358 -0.87 16.49 -17.39
CA GLN A 358 -0.30 17.65 -16.71
C GLN A 358 1.17 17.85 -17.09
N GLU A 359 1.97 16.78 -17.12
CA GLU A 359 3.38 16.84 -17.54
C GLU A 359 3.56 17.28 -19.00
N GLY A 360 2.64 16.88 -19.89
CA GLY A 360 2.67 17.26 -21.31
C GLY A 360 2.18 18.69 -21.61
N GLY A 361 1.48 19.32 -20.66
CA GLY A 361 0.87 20.65 -20.82
C GLY A 361 1.77 21.83 -20.44
N GLU A 362 2.91 21.59 -19.79
CA GLU A 362 3.86 22.63 -19.36
C GLU A 362 4.98 22.93 -20.40
N GLY A 363 4.82 22.49 -21.65
CA GLY A 363 5.79 22.61 -22.75
C GLY A 363 5.76 23.89 -23.58
#